data_AF-A0A1A8TIT0-F1
#
_entry.id   AF-A0A1A8TIT0-F1
#
_cell.length_a   1.000
_cell.length_b   1.000
_cell.length_c   1.000
_cell.angle_alpha   90.00
_cell.angle_beta   90.00
_cell.angle_gamma   90.00
#
_symmetry.space_group_name_H-M   'P 1'
#
loop_
_entity.id
_entity.type
_entity.pdbx_description
1 polymer ?
#
loop_
_entity_poly.entity_id
_entity_poly.type
_entity_poly.pdbx_seq_one_letter_code
_entity_poly.pdbx_strand_id
1 'polypeptide(L)'
;MMAPQFVAPYRKNEKNDRNDAEAICETAGRPNMRFIPIKDEEQQAILTIHRARTLLVGERTALVNQIRGFLTEFGVVLPQGRNQIRAQLPALLDEGELALPHLLRSVLADQYQRLCELDHVIEGYDHQIESLARTDERAKRLMKVEGMKEPSD
;
A
#
# COMPACT_ATOMS: atom_id res chain seq x y z
N MET A 1 -9.13 -6.52 23.27
CA MET A 1 -8.56 -7.69 22.54
C MET A 1 -7.19 -8.02 23.15
N MET A 2 -6.80 -9.28 23.33
CA MET A 2 -5.46 -9.61 23.86
C MET A 2 -4.41 -9.61 22.75
N ALA A 3 -3.18 -9.19 23.07
CA ALA A 3 -2.07 -9.21 22.11
C ALA A 3 -1.66 -10.68 21.82
N PRO A 4 -1.47 -11.08 20.55
CA PRO A 4 -1.06 -12.44 20.19
C PRO A 4 0.25 -12.87 20.87
N GLN A 5 1.15 -11.91 21.11
CA GLN A 5 2.43 -12.11 21.81
C GLN A 5 2.30 -12.55 23.27
N PHE A 6 1.17 -12.25 23.94
CA PHE A 6 0.92 -12.69 25.32
C PHE A 6 0.19 -14.03 25.41
N VAL A 7 -0.38 -14.50 24.29
CA VAL A 7 -1.02 -15.81 24.16
C VAL A 7 -0.02 -16.86 23.67
N ALA A 8 0.99 -16.45 22.90
CA ALA A 8 2.01 -17.33 22.33
C ALA A 8 2.73 -18.26 23.33
N PRO A 9 3.07 -17.86 24.57
CA PRO A 9 3.72 -18.74 25.54
C PRO A 9 2.82 -19.86 26.08
N TYR A 10 1.49 -19.75 25.91
CA TYR A 10 0.50 -20.68 26.47
C TYR A 10 -0.16 -21.59 25.42
N ARG A 11 0.21 -21.44 24.14
CA ARG A 11 -0.25 -22.35 23.08
C ARG A 11 0.51 -23.67 23.17
N LYS A 12 -0.20 -24.78 23.38
CA LYS A 12 0.37 -26.13 23.24
C LYS A 12 0.70 -26.39 21.75
N ASN A 13 1.75 -27.18 21.48
CA ASN A 13 2.36 -27.36 20.15
C ASN A 13 1.41 -27.88 19.03
N GLU A 14 0.20 -28.32 19.35
CA GLU A 14 -0.83 -28.69 18.38
C GLU A 14 -1.85 -27.56 18.21
N LYS A 15 -1.85 -26.95 17.03
CA LYS A 15 -2.82 -25.91 16.63
C LYS A 15 -4.20 -26.54 16.46
N ASN A 16 -5.03 -26.41 17.49
CA ASN A 16 -6.45 -26.79 17.50
C ASN A 16 -7.23 -25.66 18.19
N ASP A 17 -8.39 -25.28 17.64
CA ASP A 17 -9.24 -24.19 18.13
C ASP A 17 -9.59 -24.32 19.62
N ARG A 18 -9.68 -25.57 20.11
CA ARG A 18 -9.89 -25.85 21.55
C ARG A 18 -8.70 -25.39 22.41
N ASN A 19 -7.48 -25.65 21.96
CA ASN A 19 -6.25 -25.25 22.67
C ASN A 19 -6.05 -23.73 22.60
N ASP A 20 -6.45 -23.10 21.49
CA ASP A 20 -6.40 -21.64 21.34
C ASP A 20 -7.43 -20.94 22.25
N ALA A 21 -8.65 -21.48 22.37
CA ALA A 21 -9.65 -20.98 23.30
C ALA A 21 -9.23 -21.15 24.77
N GLU A 22 -8.61 -22.29 25.12
CA GLU A 22 -8.09 -22.57 26.46
C GLU A 22 -6.95 -21.60 26.84
N ALA A 23 -6.00 -21.39 25.93
CA ALA A 23 -4.90 -20.43 26.13
C ALA A 23 -5.41 -18.98 26.29
N ILE A 24 -6.45 -18.59 25.55
CA ILE A 24 -7.08 -17.27 25.69
C ILE A 24 -7.78 -17.14 27.05
N CYS A 25 -8.55 -18.14 27.49
CA CYS A 25 -9.22 -18.12 28.80
C CYS A 25 -8.23 -18.09 29.97
N GLU A 26 -7.15 -18.87 29.91
CA GLU A 26 -6.12 -18.89 30.95
C GLU A 26 -5.37 -17.55 31.03
N THR A 27 -5.12 -16.92 29.87
CA THR A 27 -4.44 -15.63 29.78
C THR A 27 -5.34 -14.50 30.29
N ALA A 28 -6.64 -14.51 29.99
CA ALA A 28 -7.60 -13.50 30.45
C ALA A 28 -7.74 -13.40 31.99
N GLY A 29 -7.49 -14.51 32.71
CA GLY A 29 -7.65 -14.58 34.17
C GLY A 29 -6.45 -14.09 35.00
N ARG A 30 -5.34 -13.69 34.38
CA ARG A 30 -4.12 -13.30 35.12
C ARG A 30 -4.16 -11.84 35.57
N PRO A 31 -3.75 -11.52 36.82
CA PRO A 31 -3.89 -10.17 37.40
C PRO A 31 -3.02 -9.09 36.73
N ASN A 32 -1.99 -9.46 35.97
CA ASN A 32 -1.12 -8.53 35.21
C ASN A 32 -1.42 -8.55 33.69
N MET A 33 -2.61 -9.00 33.28
CA MET A 33 -2.96 -9.09 31.87
C MET A 33 -3.22 -7.70 31.27
N ARG A 34 -2.43 -7.32 30.26
CA ARG A 34 -2.54 -6.04 29.58
C ARG A 34 -3.45 -6.19 28.36
N PHE A 35 -4.72 -5.85 28.53
CA PHE A 35 -5.67 -5.81 27.42
C PHE A 35 -5.26 -4.73 26.41
N ILE A 36 -5.19 -5.08 25.13
CA ILE A 36 -5.11 -4.06 24.07
C ILE A 36 -6.51 -3.44 24.00
N PRO A 37 -6.63 -2.10 24.08
CA PRO A 37 -7.89 -1.45 23.77
C PRO A 37 -8.37 -1.91 22.40
N ILE A 38 -9.66 -2.23 22.30
CA ILE A 38 -10.29 -2.47 21.00
C ILE A 38 -10.05 -1.19 20.19
N LYS A 39 -9.50 -1.32 18.98
CA LYS A 39 -9.29 -0.15 18.13
C LYS A 39 -10.64 0.51 17.93
N ASP A 40 -10.69 1.81 18.16
CA ASP A 40 -11.87 2.60 17.86
C ASP A 40 -12.20 2.48 16.36
N GLU A 41 -13.48 2.58 16.00
CA GLU A 41 -13.92 2.44 14.60
C GLU A 41 -13.19 3.43 13.69
N GLU A 42 -12.95 4.64 14.19
CA GLU A 42 -12.17 5.67 13.50
C GLU A 42 -10.71 5.25 13.28
N GLN A 43 -10.05 4.64 14.28
CA GLN A 43 -8.69 4.12 14.13
C GLN A 43 -8.62 2.95 13.14
N GLN A 44 -9.65 2.11 13.10
CA GLN A 44 -9.76 1.01 12.16
C GLN A 44 -10.02 1.52 10.72
N ALA A 45 -10.78 2.60 10.56
CA ALA A 45 -10.99 3.27 9.27
C ALA A 45 -9.68 3.88 8.74
N ILE A 46 -8.91 4.58 9.59
CA ILE A 46 -7.60 5.15 9.21
C ILE A 46 -6.66 4.05 8.69
N LEU A 47 -6.57 2.92 9.39
CA LEU A 47 -5.74 1.79 8.95
C LEU A 47 -6.22 1.19 7.61
N THR A 48 -7.52 1.26 7.34
CA THR A 48 -8.11 0.76 6.09
C THR A 48 -7.68 1.65 4.93
N ILE A 49 -7.63 2.97 5.10
CA ILE A 49 -7.10 3.92 4.10
C ILE A 49 -5.63 3.60 3.76
N HIS A 50 -4.77 3.41 4.77
CA HIS A 50 -3.37 3.05 4.53
C HIS A 50 -3.21 1.73 3.77
N ARG A 51 -4.03 0.71 4.09
CA ARG A 51 -4.02 -0.58 3.39
C ARG A 51 -4.48 -0.45 1.95
N ALA A 52 -5.60 0.25 1.73
CA ALA A 52 -6.12 0.51 0.39
C ALA A 52 -5.07 1.21 -0.48
N ARG A 53 -4.46 2.28 0.04
CA ARG A 53 -3.36 2.97 -0.65
C ARG A 53 -2.20 2.03 -0.99
N THR A 54 -1.76 1.21 -0.03
CA THR A 54 -0.64 0.28 -0.24
C THR A 54 -0.93 -0.71 -1.37
N LEU A 55 -2.16 -1.25 -1.41
CA LEU A 55 -2.60 -2.14 -2.48
C LEU A 55 -2.57 -1.44 -3.84
N LEU A 56 -3.14 -0.24 -3.95
CA LEU A 56 -3.17 0.52 -5.20
C LEU A 56 -1.76 0.92 -5.68
N VAL A 57 -0.84 1.25 -4.78
CA VAL A 57 0.57 1.50 -5.13
C VAL A 57 1.21 0.26 -5.74
N GLY A 58 0.90 -0.92 -5.20
CA GLY A 58 1.32 -2.22 -5.75
C GLY A 58 0.74 -2.45 -7.15
N GLU A 59 -0.58 -2.28 -7.31
CA GLU A 59 -1.28 -2.41 -8.59
C GLU A 59 -0.71 -1.46 -9.65
N ARG A 60 -0.48 -0.20 -9.29
CA ARG A 60 0.14 0.80 -10.16
C ARG A 60 1.53 0.37 -10.60
N THR A 61 2.33 -0.16 -9.68
CA THR A 61 3.69 -0.62 -10.01
C THR A 61 3.66 -1.81 -10.96
N ALA A 62 2.74 -2.76 -10.74
CA ALA A 62 2.53 -3.89 -11.64
C ALA A 62 2.09 -3.42 -13.04
N LEU A 63 1.16 -2.47 -13.11
CA LEU A 63 0.68 -1.87 -14.35
C LEU A 63 1.79 -1.17 -15.14
N VAL A 64 2.62 -0.36 -14.46
CA VAL A 64 3.80 0.28 -15.07
C VAL A 64 4.76 -0.77 -15.66
N ASN A 65 5.02 -1.86 -14.93
CA ASN A 65 5.87 -2.93 -15.42
C ASN A 65 5.25 -3.69 -16.59
N GLN A 66 3.93 -3.91 -16.57
CA GLN A 66 3.20 -4.57 -17.65
C GLN A 66 3.26 -3.74 -18.94
N ILE A 67 2.98 -2.43 -18.86
CA ILE A 67 3.12 -1.49 -19.99
C ILE A 67 4.52 -1.58 -20.59
N ARG A 68 5.56 -1.57 -19.75
CA ARG A 68 6.96 -1.70 -20.20
C ARG A 68 7.23 -3.05 -20.86
N GLY A 69 6.68 -4.13 -20.31
CA GLY A 69 6.77 -5.47 -20.87
C GLY A 69 6.22 -5.52 -22.30
N PHE A 70 4.98 -5.02 -22.47
CA PHE A 70 4.35 -4.93 -23.78
C PHE A 70 5.19 -4.11 -24.77
N LEU A 71 5.67 -2.93 -24.39
CA LEU A 71 6.51 -2.12 -25.28
C LEU A 71 7.80 -2.84 -25.69
N THR A 72 8.42 -3.57 -24.76
CA THR A 72 9.67 -4.30 -24.99
C THR A 72 9.48 -5.44 -26.00
N GLU A 73 8.33 -6.14 -25.98
CA GLU A 73 7.99 -7.17 -26.97
C GLU A 73 7.95 -6.64 -28.41
N PHE A 74 7.70 -5.33 -28.58
CA PHE A 74 7.67 -4.65 -29.87
C PHE A 74 8.94 -3.80 -30.11
N GLY A 75 10.02 -4.04 -29.36
CA GLY A 75 11.32 -3.39 -29.53
C GLY A 75 11.41 -1.97 -28.97
N VAL A 76 10.39 -1.49 -28.26
CA VAL A 76 10.37 -0.16 -27.64
C VAL A 76 10.78 -0.29 -26.18
N VAL A 77 11.97 0.20 -25.84
CA VAL A 77 12.51 0.13 -24.48
C VAL A 77 12.38 1.48 -23.79
N LEU A 78 11.50 1.55 -22.79
CA LEU A 78 11.37 2.73 -21.94
C LEU A 78 12.17 2.60 -20.63
N PRO A 79 12.79 3.71 -20.15
CA PRO A 79 13.44 3.74 -18.85
C PRO A 79 12.50 3.31 -17.72
N GLN A 80 13.08 2.78 -16.64
CA GLN A 80 12.29 2.34 -15.49
C GLN A 80 11.65 3.52 -14.76
N GLY A 81 10.41 3.29 -14.33
CA GLY A 81 9.72 4.17 -13.38
C GLY A 81 8.44 4.76 -13.94
N ARG A 82 7.49 4.99 -13.05
CA ARG A 82 6.17 5.57 -13.36
C ARG A 82 6.28 6.89 -14.13
N ASN A 83 7.15 7.78 -13.68
CA ASN A 83 7.27 9.13 -14.25
C ASN A 83 7.74 9.07 -15.73
N GLN A 84 8.53 8.06 -16.08
CA GLN A 84 9.01 7.85 -17.45
C GLN A 84 7.85 7.40 -18.36
N ILE A 85 7.01 6.49 -17.88
CA ILE A 85 5.78 6.09 -18.59
C ILE A 85 4.82 7.27 -18.75
N ARG A 86 4.60 8.06 -17.69
CA ARG A 86 3.73 9.24 -17.73
C ARG A 86 4.19 10.30 -18.73
N ALA A 87 5.50 10.47 -18.88
CA ALA A 87 6.06 11.46 -19.80
C ALA A 87 6.08 10.98 -21.26
N GLN A 88 6.42 9.71 -21.51
CA GLN A 88 6.75 9.23 -22.85
C GLN A 88 5.60 8.49 -23.54
N LEU A 89 4.78 7.75 -22.79
CA LEU A 89 3.73 6.92 -23.39
C LEU A 89 2.68 7.74 -24.19
N PRO A 90 2.21 8.92 -23.75
CA PRO A 90 1.29 9.73 -24.54
C PRO A 90 1.85 10.09 -25.91
N ALA A 91 3.12 10.53 -25.96
CA ALA A 91 3.78 10.88 -27.21
C ALA A 91 3.88 9.66 -28.14
N LEU A 92 4.21 8.47 -27.61
CA LEU A 92 4.27 7.23 -28.40
C LEU A 92 2.91 6.79 -28.94
N LEU A 93 1.81 7.14 -28.25
CA LEU A 93 0.45 6.84 -28.70
C LEU A 93 -0.04 7.82 -29.77
N ASP A 94 0.41 9.08 -29.70
CA ASP A 94 0.10 10.14 -30.66
C ASP A 94 0.98 10.09 -31.91
N GLU A 95 2.19 9.53 -31.82
CA GLU A 95 3.12 9.35 -32.94
C GLU A 95 2.57 8.29 -33.92
N GLY A 96 1.94 8.78 -35.00
CA GLY A 96 1.45 7.96 -36.10
C GLY A 96 2.53 7.14 -36.82
N GLU A 97 3.80 7.50 -36.66
CA GLU A 97 4.96 6.85 -37.29
C GLU A 97 5.62 5.75 -36.43
N LEU A 98 5.35 5.68 -35.12
CA LEU A 98 5.85 4.56 -34.33
C LEU A 98 5.10 3.29 -34.78
N ALA A 99 5.86 2.29 -35.23
CA ALA A 99 5.39 1.04 -35.81
C ALA A 99 4.67 0.10 -34.82
N LEU A 100 3.99 0.64 -33.81
CA LEU A 100 3.12 -0.14 -32.93
C LEU A 100 1.85 -0.51 -33.69
N PRO A 101 1.45 -1.80 -33.69
CA PRO A 101 0.17 -2.20 -34.25
C PRO A 101 -1.00 -1.45 -33.59
N HIS A 102 -2.02 -1.13 -34.38
CA HIS A 102 -3.19 -0.39 -33.88
C HIS A 102 -3.83 -1.01 -32.63
N LEU A 103 -3.95 -2.35 -32.60
CA LEU A 103 -4.48 -3.08 -31.44
C LEU A 103 -3.64 -2.85 -30.17
N LEU A 104 -2.32 -2.85 -30.29
CA LEU A 104 -1.43 -2.60 -29.16
C LEU A 104 -1.59 -1.16 -28.66
N ARG A 105 -1.71 -0.17 -29.56
CA ARG A 105 -1.96 1.23 -29.17
C ARG A 105 -3.25 1.37 -28.38
N SER A 106 -4.33 0.72 -28.83
CA SER A 106 -5.61 0.69 -28.12
C SER A 106 -5.46 0.15 -26.70
N VAL A 107 -4.79 -1.00 -26.54
CA VAL A 107 -4.56 -1.61 -25.22
C VAL A 107 -3.69 -0.70 -24.33
N LEU A 108 -2.62 -0.12 -24.88
CA LEU A 108 -1.73 0.77 -24.14
C LEU A 108 -2.42 2.07 -23.72
N ALA A 109 -3.33 2.60 -24.55
CA ALA A 109 -4.16 3.76 -24.19
C ALA A 109 -5.08 3.44 -23.00
N ASP A 110 -5.74 2.28 -23.02
CA ASP A 110 -6.57 1.83 -21.89
C ASP A 110 -5.74 1.63 -20.61
N GLN A 111 -4.57 1.00 -20.71
CA GLN A 111 -3.66 0.83 -19.56
C GLN A 111 -3.14 2.18 -19.05
N TYR A 112 -2.88 3.14 -19.94
CA TYR A 112 -2.44 4.48 -19.57
C TYR A 112 -3.53 5.26 -18.84
N GLN A 113 -4.77 5.18 -19.32
CA GLN A 113 -5.91 5.79 -18.65
C GLN A 113 -6.08 5.22 -17.23
N ARG A 114 -6.02 3.88 -17.09
CA ARG A 114 -6.05 3.22 -15.78
C ARG A 114 -4.90 3.64 -14.87
N LEU A 115 -3.71 3.86 -15.43
CA LEU A 115 -2.56 4.36 -14.67
C LEU A 115 -2.86 5.76 -14.09
N CYS A 116 -3.46 6.64 -14.90
CA CYS A 116 -3.83 7.99 -14.46
C CYS A 116 -4.89 7.96 -13.35
N GLU A 117 -5.87 7.07 -13.47
CA GLU A 117 -6.90 6.86 -12.44
C GLU A 117 -6.30 6.35 -11.13
N LEU A 118 -5.40 5.37 -11.20
CA LEU A 118 -4.70 4.87 -10.01
C LEU A 118 -3.89 5.97 -9.33
N ASP A 119 -3.15 6.78 -10.09
CA ASP A 119 -2.42 7.92 -9.54
C ASP A 119 -3.36 8.91 -8.84
N HIS A 120 -4.47 9.26 -9.45
CA HIS A 120 -5.45 10.17 -8.88
C HIS A 120 -6.05 9.64 -7.56
N VAL A 121 -6.44 8.36 -7.50
CA VAL A 121 -7.00 7.76 -6.29
C VAL A 121 -5.95 7.65 -5.18
N ILE A 122 -4.71 7.30 -5.51
CA ILE A 122 -3.60 7.24 -4.55
C ILE A 122 -3.32 8.63 -3.96
N GLU A 123 -3.27 9.67 -4.80
CA GLU A 123 -3.13 11.06 -4.35
C GLU A 123 -4.27 11.48 -3.42
N GLY A 124 -5.50 11.06 -3.72
CA GLY A 124 -6.66 11.26 -2.84
C GLY A 124 -6.48 10.62 -1.46
N TYR A 125 -5.92 9.41 -1.38
CA TYR A 125 -5.60 8.76 -0.11
C TYR A 125 -4.41 9.42 0.61
N ASP A 126 -3.40 9.89 -0.13
CA ASP A 126 -2.28 10.65 0.44
C ASP A 126 -2.77 11.90 1.16
N HIS A 127 -3.63 12.69 0.52
CA HIS A 127 -4.21 13.87 1.16
C HIS A 127 -5.07 13.55 2.38
N GLN A 128 -5.83 12.45 2.36
CA GLN A 128 -6.60 12.01 3.53
C GLN A 128 -5.68 11.64 4.69
N ILE A 129 -4.63 10.85 4.42
CA ILE A 129 -3.63 10.45 5.42
C ILE A 129 -2.92 11.68 6.01
N GLU A 130 -2.48 12.62 5.17
CA GLU A 130 -1.84 13.86 5.61
C GLU A 130 -2.76 14.72 6.48
N SER A 131 -4.04 14.84 6.10
CA SER A 131 -5.04 15.57 6.88
C SER A 131 -5.25 14.96 8.26
N LEU A 132 -5.39 13.63 8.33
CA LEU A 132 -5.54 12.87 9.58
C LEU A 132 -4.28 12.98 10.47
N ALA A 133 -3.09 12.96 9.86
CA ALA A 133 -1.84 13.11 10.60
C ALA A 133 -1.67 14.54 11.19
N ARG A 134 -2.29 15.56 10.58
CA ARG A 134 -2.29 16.93 11.10
C ARG A 134 -3.31 17.17 12.20
N THR A 135 -4.35 16.35 12.34
CA THR A 135 -5.35 16.50 13.42
C THR A 135 -4.97 15.74 14.69
N ASP A 136 -4.16 14.68 14.58
CA ASP A 136 -3.72 13.89 15.74
C ASP A 136 -2.42 14.44 16.38
N GLU A 137 -2.53 14.93 17.63
CA GLU A 137 -1.40 15.39 18.45
C GLU A 137 -0.32 14.33 18.69
N ARG A 138 -0.66 13.03 18.65
CA ARG A 138 0.34 11.94 18.73
C ARG A 138 1.09 11.79 17.40
N ALA A 139 0.39 11.88 16.27
CA ALA A 139 1.02 11.85 14.94
C ALA A 139 1.93 13.05 14.70
N LYS A 140 1.54 14.26 15.16
CA LYS A 140 2.40 15.45 15.14
C LYS A 140 3.70 15.27 15.93
N ARG A 141 3.66 14.57 17.08
CA ARG A 141 4.85 14.29 17.88
C ARG A 141 5.75 13.26 17.19
N LEU A 142 5.18 12.25 16.54
CA LEU A 142 5.95 11.26 15.75
C LEU A 142 6.54 11.85 14.47
N MET A 143 5.80 12.68 13.73
CA MET A 143 6.32 13.42 12.56
C MET A 143 7.46 14.40 12.94
N LYS A 144 7.44 14.98 14.14
CA LYS A 144 8.55 15.79 14.65
C LYS A 144 9.79 14.98 15.02
N VAL A 145 9.63 13.70 15.36
CA VAL A 145 10.74 12.82 15.74
C VAL A 145 11.37 12.15 14.51
N GLU A 146 10.59 11.79 13.48
CA GLU A 146 11.14 11.32 12.19
C GLU A 146 11.77 12.43 11.33
N GLY A 147 11.47 13.70 11.61
CA GLY A 147 12.13 14.85 10.96
C GLY A 147 13.48 15.27 11.56
N MET A 148 13.98 14.59 12.60
CA MET A 148 15.25 14.92 13.26
C MET A 148 16.07 13.68 13.61
N LYS A 149 16.78 13.12 12.61
CA LYS A 149 18.09 12.40 12.65
C LYS A 149 18.19 11.47 11.43
N GLU A 150 19.14 11.56 10.50
CA GLU A 150 20.52 12.09 10.55
C GLU A 150 20.94 12.77 9.22
N PRO A 151 21.69 13.88 9.29
CA PRO A 151 22.82 14.15 8.41
C PRO A 151 24.12 13.69 9.10
N SER A 152 24.92 12.81 8.49
CA SER A 152 26.36 12.47 8.71
C SER A 152 26.56 11.08 8.05
N ASP A 153 27.50 10.77 7.17
CA ASP A 153 28.67 11.38 6.53
C ASP A 153 28.79 10.77 5.12
#